data_AF-A0A1F6QCI8-F1
#
_entry.id   AF-A0A1F6QCI8-F1
#
_cell.length_a   1.000
_cell.length_b   1.000
_cell.length_c   1.000
_cell.angle_alpha   90.00
_cell.angle_beta   90.00
_cell.angle_gamma   90.00
#
_symmetry.space_group_name_H-M   'P 1'
#
loop_
_entity.id
_entity.type
_entity.pdbx_description
1 polymer ?
#
loop_
_entity_poly.entity_id
_entity_poly.type
_entity_poly.pdbx_seq_one_letter_code
_entity_poly.pdbx_strand_id
1 'polypeptide(L)'
;MTKNKHFSKFNFKKFDEITTVDEVVRVFKEIYLIRWRLSERHEIKYHIENNTISTEHRKKMLQIFLDGCEFDLSPYTLAILYFLMENRVLHKLGYFVNVLKYYFADEANLMLVEVISRFEIDKEVLEIYKSSLEYLYNKKVAYIYKKVPDILGGLKLRWFSGEIDMTIRRKVNGIQKILVEGKGSLW
;
A
#
# COMPACT_ATOMS: atom_id res chain seq x y z
N MET A 1 6.29 20.87 -3.94
CA MET A 1 6.41 19.47 -4.41
C MET A 1 7.25 19.42 -5.68
N THR A 2 8.50 18.98 -5.59
CA THR A 2 9.43 18.88 -6.73
C THR A 2 8.98 17.74 -7.64
N LYS A 3 8.46 18.06 -8.83
CA LYS A 3 8.16 17.07 -9.88
C LYS A 3 9.44 16.33 -10.24
N ASN A 4 9.57 15.08 -9.80
CA ASN A 4 10.73 14.26 -10.06
C ASN A 4 10.75 13.93 -11.57
N LYS A 5 11.67 14.55 -12.34
CA LYS A 5 11.79 14.48 -13.82
C LYS A 5 11.76 13.06 -14.42
N HIS A 6 11.96 12.03 -13.61
CA HIS A 6 11.90 10.64 -14.05
C HIS A 6 10.48 10.10 -14.22
N PHE A 7 9.51 10.59 -13.43
CA PHE A 7 8.11 10.14 -13.51
C PHE A 7 7.25 11.02 -14.43
N SER A 8 7.73 12.20 -14.83
CA SER A 8 7.06 13.00 -15.86
C SER A 8 7.08 12.36 -17.25
N LYS A 9 7.91 11.32 -17.45
CA LYS A 9 7.92 10.47 -18.65
C LYS A 9 7.14 9.15 -18.46
N PHE A 10 6.69 8.86 -17.24
CA PHE A 10 5.82 7.70 -17.03
C PHE A 10 4.48 8.04 -17.69
N ASN A 11 4.25 7.43 -18.84
CA ASN A 11 3.03 7.66 -19.59
C ASN A 11 1.89 6.93 -18.88
N PHE A 12 1.16 7.65 -18.02
CA PHE A 12 -0.04 7.14 -17.38
C PHE A 12 -1.13 6.75 -18.39
N LYS A 13 -0.95 6.96 -19.71
CA LYS A 13 -1.84 6.41 -20.74
C LYS A 13 -2.11 4.91 -20.63
N LYS A 14 -1.17 4.10 -20.11
CA LYS A 14 -1.46 2.68 -19.82
C LYS A 14 -2.39 2.46 -18.61
N PHE A 15 -2.48 3.45 -17.71
CA PHE A 15 -3.52 3.51 -16.69
C PHE A 15 -4.83 4.09 -17.25
N ASP A 16 -4.77 4.96 -18.26
CA ASP A 16 -5.97 5.43 -18.97
C ASP A 16 -6.66 4.29 -19.74
N GLU A 17 -5.91 3.24 -20.11
CA GLU A 17 -6.44 1.98 -20.64
C GLU A 17 -7.19 1.16 -19.57
N ILE A 18 -6.99 1.44 -18.29
CA ILE A 18 -7.73 0.80 -17.20
C ILE A 18 -9.07 1.50 -17.04
N THR A 19 -10.10 0.90 -17.61
CA THR A 19 -11.43 1.48 -17.71
C THR A 19 -12.29 1.27 -16.45
N THR A 20 -11.86 0.40 -15.52
CA THR A 20 -12.63 0.06 -14.32
C THR A 20 -11.90 0.42 -13.03
N VAL A 21 -12.68 0.93 -12.08
CA VAL A 21 -12.22 1.24 -10.72
C VAL A 21 -11.64 0.00 -10.02
N ASP A 22 -12.23 -1.18 -10.25
CA ASP A 22 -11.79 -2.41 -9.60
C ASP A 22 -10.41 -2.85 -10.08
N GLU A 23 -10.13 -2.71 -11.38
CA GLU A 23 -8.82 -3.06 -11.95
C GLU A 23 -7.75 -2.04 -11.51
N VAL A 24 -8.11 -0.76 -11.41
CA VAL A 24 -7.24 0.27 -10.80
C VAL A 24 -6.86 -0.10 -9.37
N VAL A 25 -7.86 -0.49 -8.57
CA VAL A 25 -7.66 -0.90 -7.18
C VAL A 25 -6.82 -2.17 -7.10
N ARG A 26 -7.03 -3.14 -8.00
CA ARG A 26 -6.23 -4.35 -8.11
C ARG A 26 -4.77 -4.03 -8.39
N VAL A 27 -4.48 -3.26 -9.43
CA VAL A 27 -3.10 -2.87 -9.80
C VAL A 27 -2.41 -2.16 -8.64
N PHE A 28 -3.10 -1.23 -7.98
CA PHE A 28 -2.54 -0.55 -6.82
C PHE A 28 -2.18 -1.53 -5.69
N LYS A 29 -3.12 -2.43 -5.33
CA LYS A 29 -2.91 -3.44 -4.29
C LYS A 29 -1.71 -4.33 -4.61
N GLU A 30 -1.63 -4.81 -5.84
CA GLU A 30 -0.54 -5.67 -6.30
C GLU A 30 0.81 -4.95 -6.18
N ILE A 31 0.92 -3.72 -6.69
CA ILE A 31 2.17 -2.93 -6.62
C ILE A 31 2.56 -2.65 -5.17
N TYR A 32 1.58 -2.34 -4.32
CA TYR A 32 1.82 -2.13 -2.90
C TYR A 32 2.33 -3.41 -2.21
N LEU A 33 1.71 -4.56 -2.49
CA LEU A 33 2.13 -5.86 -1.95
C LEU A 33 3.50 -6.28 -2.45
N ILE A 34 3.80 -6.06 -3.74
CA ILE A 34 5.11 -6.31 -4.33
C ILE A 34 6.17 -5.48 -3.63
N ARG A 35 5.94 -4.17 -3.45
CA ARG A 35 6.86 -3.30 -2.72
C ARG A 35 7.12 -3.84 -1.31
N TRP A 36 6.06 -4.25 -0.61
CA TRP A 36 6.17 -4.81 0.73
C TRP A 36 7.02 -6.08 0.74
N ARG A 37 6.70 -7.07 -0.10
CA ARG A 37 7.43 -8.35 -0.19
C ARG A 37 8.88 -8.16 -0.64
N LEU A 38 9.15 -7.24 -1.55
CA LEU A 38 10.53 -6.88 -1.93
C LEU A 38 11.32 -6.33 -0.74
N SER A 39 10.68 -5.58 0.17
CA SER A 39 11.36 -5.06 1.36
C SER A 39 11.75 -6.14 2.37
N GLU A 40 11.08 -7.29 2.35
CA GLU A 40 11.42 -8.44 3.19
C GLU A 40 12.58 -9.28 2.60
N ARG A 41 12.78 -9.25 1.27
CA ARG A 41 13.79 -10.07 0.55
C ARG A 41 14.97 -9.23 0.08
N HIS A 42 15.89 -8.94 1.01
CA HIS A 42 16.99 -7.98 0.83
C HIS A 42 17.92 -8.34 -0.34
N GLU A 43 18.30 -9.61 -0.49
CA GLU A 43 19.17 -10.07 -1.58
C GLU A 43 18.51 -9.89 -2.95
N ILE A 44 17.26 -10.33 -3.09
CA ILE A 44 16.53 -10.22 -4.35
C ILE A 44 16.32 -8.74 -4.71
N LYS A 45 15.93 -7.92 -3.73
CA LYS A 45 15.80 -6.48 -3.91
C LYS A 45 17.09 -5.86 -4.43
N TYR A 46 18.23 -6.18 -3.82
CA TYR A 46 19.54 -5.70 -4.27
C TYR A 46 19.80 -6.05 -5.74
N HIS A 47 19.56 -7.29 -6.14
CA HIS A 47 19.81 -7.73 -7.51
C HIS A 47 18.92 -7.02 -8.54
N ILE A 48 17.65 -6.74 -8.22
CA ILE A 48 16.72 -6.13 -9.17
C ILE A 48 16.91 -4.60 -9.23
N GLU A 49 17.20 -3.95 -8.10
CA GLU A 49 17.35 -2.50 -8.00
C GLU A 49 18.72 -1.98 -8.43
N ASN A 50 19.76 -2.82 -8.39
CA ASN A 50 21.11 -2.42 -8.76
C ASN A 50 21.28 -2.32 -10.29
N ASN A 51 21.50 -1.10 -10.77
CA ASN A 51 21.64 -0.80 -12.19
C ASN A 51 23.01 -1.18 -12.80
N THR A 52 23.99 -1.62 -12.00
CA THR A 52 25.26 -2.17 -12.53
C THR A 52 25.12 -3.62 -12.99
N ILE A 53 24.08 -4.31 -12.51
CA ILE A 53 23.74 -5.67 -12.91
C ILE A 53 23.07 -5.65 -14.29
N SER A 54 23.38 -6.65 -15.13
CA SER A 54 22.82 -6.74 -16.48
C SER A 54 21.29 -6.79 -16.45
N THR A 55 20.66 -6.21 -17.47
CA THR A 55 19.19 -6.21 -17.60
C THR A 55 18.63 -7.63 -17.62
N GLU A 56 19.30 -8.56 -18.28
CA GLU A 56 18.89 -9.97 -18.33
C GLU A 56 18.89 -10.64 -16.95
N HIS A 57 19.93 -10.43 -16.15
CA HIS A 57 19.98 -10.96 -14.78
C HIS A 57 18.89 -10.32 -13.91
N ARG A 58 18.67 -9.00 -14.05
CA ARG A 58 17.59 -8.29 -13.33
C ARG A 58 16.21 -8.82 -13.71
N LYS A 59 15.96 -9.09 -15.00
CA LYS A 59 14.72 -9.71 -15.49
C LYS A 59 14.51 -11.10 -14.87
N LYS A 60 15.54 -11.94 -14.87
CA LYS A 60 15.50 -13.27 -14.25
C LYS A 60 15.21 -13.19 -12.75
N MET A 61 15.86 -12.27 -12.03
CA MET A 61 15.65 -12.09 -10.60
C MET A 61 14.25 -11.53 -10.29
N LEU A 62 13.71 -10.65 -11.14
CA LEU A 62 12.32 -10.22 -11.01
C LEU A 62 11.39 -11.42 -11.24
N GLN A 63 11.61 -12.23 -12.28
CA GLN A 63 10.78 -13.40 -12.53
C GLN A 63 10.78 -14.39 -11.35
N ILE A 64 11.96 -14.70 -10.79
CA ILE A 64 12.08 -15.55 -9.59
C ILE A 64 11.28 -14.96 -8.41
N PHE A 65 11.34 -13.63 -8.23
CA PHE A 65 10.56 -12.96 -7.19
C PHE A 65 9.04 -13.09 -7.43
N LEU A 66 8.61 -12.90 -8.68
CA LEU A 66 7.21 -12.97 -9.08
C LEU A 66 6.65 -14.40 -9.00
N ASP A 67 7.41 -15.40 -9.41
CA ASP A 67 7.04 -16.82 -9.30
C ASP A 67 6.89 -17.25 -7.83
N GLY A 68 7.65 -16.63 -6.93
CA GLY A 68 7.50 -16.80 -5.49
C GLY A 68 6.29 -16.09 -4.88
N CYS A 69 5.51 -15.33 -5.67
CA CYS A 69 4.30 -14.68 -5.20
C CYS A 69 3.06 -15.55 -5.45
N GLU A 70 2.34 -15.90 -4.37
CA GLU A 70 1.11 -16.71 -4.41
C GLU A 70 -0.11 -16.05 -5.08
N PHE A 71 0.04 -14.89 -5.73
CA PHE A 71 -1.09 -14.16 -6.32
C PHE A 71 -0.84 -13.87 -7.80
N ASP A 72 -1.89 -14.07 -8.61
CA ASP A 72 -1.86 -13.79 -10.04
C ASP A 72 -1.91 -12.28 -10.29
N LEU A 73 -0.87 -11.80 -10.96
CA LEU A 73 -0.68 -10.38 -11.24
C LEU A 73 -1.48 -9.96 -12.46
N SER A 74 -2.15 -8.82 -12.36
CA SER A 74 -2.72 -8.19 -13.55
C SER A 74 -1.64 -7.94 -14.62
N PRO A 75 -1.99 -8.06 -15.91
CA PRO A 75 -1.09 -7.71 -17.01
C PRO A 75 -0.54 -6.27 -16.89
N TYR A 76 -1.34 -5.35 -16.35
CA TYR A 76 -0.95 -3.97 -16.10
C TYR A 76 0.15 -3.87 -15.05
N THR A 77 0.04 -4.57 -13.92
CA THR A 77 1.10 -4.59 -12.90
C THR A 77 2.40 -5.13 -13.47
N LEU A 78 2.35 -6.23 -14.22
CA LEU A 78 3.53 -6.78 -14.88
C LEU A 78 4.16 -5.77 -15.83
N ALA A 79 3.35 -5.14 -16.69
CA ALA A 79 3.82 -4.12 -17.62
C ALA A 79 4.50 -2.94 -16.91
N ILE A 80 3.97 -2.52 -15.75
CA ILE A 80 4.55 -1.46 -14.92
C ILE A 80 5.90 -1.89 -14.35
N LEU A 81 6.01 -3.08 -13.77
CA LEU A 81 7.26 -3.57 -13.20
C LEU A 81 8.35 -3.68 -14.26
N TYR A 82 8.01 -4.24 -15.44
CA TYR A 82 8.94 -4.32 -16.57
C TYR A 82 9.34 -2.94 -17.07
N PHE A 83 8.39 -2.01 -17.22
CA PHE A 83 8.69 -0.63 -17.58
C PHE A 83 9.68 0.02 -16.60
N LEU A 84 9.43 -0.10 -15.29
CA LEU A 84 10.30 0.49 -14.27
C LEU A 84 11.69 -0.15 -14.28
N MET A 85 11.78 -1.46 -14.55
CA MET A 85 13.05 -2.18 -14.64
C MET A 85 13.87 -1.76 -15.86
N GLU A 86 13.25 -1.73 -17.04
CA GLU A 86 13.86 -1.36 -18.32
C GLU A 86 14.35 0.09 -18.30
N ASN A 87 13.59 0.98 -17.66
CA ASN A 87 13.97 2.38 -17.45
C ASN A 87 14.95 2.57 -16.27
N ARG A 88 15.46 1.50 -15.64
CA ARG A 88 16.44 1.56 -14.54
C ARG A 88 15.97 2.37 -13.32
N VAL A 89 14.65 2.44 -13.11
CA VAL A 89 14.00 3.19 -12.03
C VAL A 89 13.19 2.31 -11.08
N LEU A 90 13.35 0.98 -11.12
CA LEU A 90 12.64 0.09 -10.20
C LEU A 90 12.95 0.36 -8.72
N HIS A 91 14.17 0.81 -8.39
CA HIS A 91 14.50 1.29 -7.03
C HIS A 91 13.60 2.43 -6.54
N LYS A 92 12.91 3.12 -7.46
CA LYS A 92 11.93 4.16 -7.16
C LYS A 92 10.50 3.62 -7.03
N LEU A 93 10.28 2.30 -7.01
CA LEU A 93 8.97 1.68 -6.81
C LEU A 93 8.26 2.24 -5.58
N GLY A 94 9.02 2.53 -4.52
CA GLY A 94 8.47 3.14 -3.32
C GLY A 94 7.91 4.55 -3.54
N TYR A 95 8.60 5.37 -4.33
CA TYR A 95 8.08 6.67 -4.73
C TYR A 95 6.91 6.53 -5.70
N PHE A 96 6.96 5.56 -6.61
CA PHE A 96 5.89 5.28 -7.57
C PHE A 96 4.57 4.93 -6.87
N VAL A 97 4.60 4.09 -5.82
CA VAL A 97 3.42 3.82 -4.97
C VAL A 97 2.83 5.11 -4.41
N ASN A 98 3.66 6.04 -3.94
CA ASN A 98 3.18 7.32 -3.42
C ASN A 98 2.53 8.17 -4.52
N VAL A 99 3.14 8.23 -5.71
CA VAL A 99 2.55 8.94 -6.86
C VAL A 99 1.23 8.33 -7.27
N LEU A 100 1.11 6.99 -7.30
CA LEU A 100 -0.15 6.32 -7.59
C LEU A 100 -1.23 6.64 -6.57
N LYS A 101 -0.88 6.75 -5.27
CA LYS A 101 -1.85 7.17 -4.24
C LYS A 101 -2.44 8.55 -4.56
N TYR A 102 -1.61 9.50 -5.01
CA TYR A 102 -2.08 10.82 -5.42
C TYR A 102 -2.93 10.76 -6.69
N TYR A 103 -2.43 10.06 -7.73
CA TYR A 103 -3.15 9.90 -8.99
C TYR A 103 -4.55 9.31 -8.78
N PHE A 104 -4.67 8.24 -8.00
CA PHE A 104 -5.98 7.62 -7.75
C PHE A 104 -6.87 8.43 -6.79
N ALA A 105 -6.27 9.19 -5.87
CA ALA A 105 -7.04 10.08 -5.00
C ALA A 105 -7.69 11.25 -5.76
N ASP A 106 -7.01 11.79 -6.77
CA ASP A 106 -7.43 12.99 -7.48
C ASP A 106 -8.17 12.66 -8.79
N GLU A 107 -7.67 11.72 -9.59
CA GLU A 107 -8.22 11.40 -10.92
C GLU A 107 -9.32 10.31 -10.86
N ALA A 108 -9.19 9.34 -9.96
CA ALA A 108 -10.11 8.19 -9.89
C ALA A 108 -11.17 8.29 -8.77
N ASN A 109 -11.19 9.41 -8.03
CA ASN A 109 -12.05 9.64 -6.85
C ASN A 109 -12.03 8.48 -5.83
N LEU A 110 -10.84 7.88 -5.62
CA LEU A 110 -10.64 6.73 -4.74
C LEU A 110 -9.89 7.10 -3.46
N MET A 111 -10.34 6.56 -2.34
CA MET A 111 -9.65 6.59 -1.06
C MET A 111 -9.09 5.21 -0.72
N LEU A 112 -7.76 5.13 -0.66
CA LEU A 112 -7.06 3.91 -0.29
C LEU A 112 -6.87 3.85 1.23
N VAL A 113 -7.36 2.78 1.84
CA VAL A 113 -7.32 2.57 3.29
C VAL A 113 -6.54 1.30 3.60
N GLU A 114 -5.42 1.44 4.29
CA GLU A 114 -4.61 0.35 4.82
C GLU A 114 -5.29 -0.22 6.08
N VAL A 115 -5.69 -1.49 6.02
CA VAL A 115 -6.27 -2.28 7.11
C VAL A 115 -5.15 -3.07 7.77
N ILE A 116 -4.68 -2.60 8.91
CA ILE A 116 -3.57 -3.19 9.64
C ILE A 116 -4.12 -3.95 10.84
N SER A 117 -3.94 -5.27 10.84
CA SER A 117 -4.48 -6.18 11.87
C SER A 117 -3.56 -7.38 12.04
N ARG A 118 -3.62 -8.05 13.19
CA ARG A 118 -2.97 -9.35 13.40
C ARG A 118 -3.77 -10.50 12.77
N PHE A 119 -5.10 -10.42 12.90
CA PHE A 119 -6.02 -11.44 12.42
C PHE A 119 -6.78 -10.96 11.19
N GLU A 120 -7.31 -11.91 10.43
CA GLU A 120 -8.29 -11.59 9.42
C GLU A 120 -9.51 -10.95 10.08
N ILE A 121 -10.06 -9.92 9.44
CA ILE A 121 -11.20 -9.18 9.95
C ILE A 121 -12.40 -9.57 9.14
N ASP A 122 -13.52 -9.70 9.84
CA ASP A 122 -14.82 -9.94 9.23
C ASP A 122 -15.13 -8.91 8.13
N LYS A 123 -15.58 -9.41 6.98
CA LYS A 123 -15.96 -8.59 5.83
C LYS A 123 -17.11 -7.65 6.17
N GLU A 124 -18.06 -8.08 7.00
CA GLU A 124 -19.20 -7.25 7.40
C GLU A 124 -18.74 -5.99 8.14
N VAL A 125 -17.81 -6.16 9.07
CA VAL A 125 -17.22 -5.05 9.84
C VAL A 125 -16.53 -4.05 8.92
N LEU A 126 -15.83 -4.55 7.90
CA LEU A 126 -15.11 -3.70 6.96
C LEU A 126 -16.04 -2.94 6.02
N GLU A 127 -17.15 -3.53 5.60
CA GLU A 127 -18.15 -2.85 4.79
C GLU A 127 -18.85 -1.71 5.55
N ILE A 128 -19.05 -1.86 6.87
CA ILE A 128 -19.55 -0.76 7.72
C ILE A 128 -18.57 0.42 7.72
N TYR A 129 -17.28 0.16 7.93
CA TYR A 129 -16.26 1.21 7.88
C TYR A 129 -16.12 1.79 6.48
N LYS A 130 -16.33 0.97 5.44
CA LYS A 130 -16.20 1.40 4.05
C LYS A 130 -17.28 2.42 3.75
N SER A 131 -18.53 2.05 4.01
CA SER A 131 -19.70 2.92 3.83
C SER A 131 -19.55 4.23 4.61
N SER A 132 -19.04 4.16 5.84
CA SER A 132 -18.81 5.35 6.68
C SER A 132 -17.74 6.27 6.09
N LEU A 133 -16.62 5.72 5.63
CA LEU A 133 -15.54 6.48 5.02
C LEU A 133 -15.93 7.03 3.64
N GLU A 134 -16.67 6.27 2.85
CA GLU A 134 -17.22 6.71 1.55
C GLU A 134 -18.17 7.90 1.74
N TYR A 135 -19.05 7.84 2.74
CA TYR A 135 -19.95 8.93 3.09
C TYR A 135 -19.19 10.18 3.57
N LEU A 136 -18.23 10.02 4.48
CA LEU A 136 -17.50 11.15 5.07
C LEU A 136 -16.61 11.89 4.06
N TYR A 137 -16.01 11.17 3.12
CA TYR A 137 -15.02 11.73 2.20
C TYR A 137 -15.52 11.86 0.76
N ASN A 138 -16.73 11.41 0.44
CA ASN A 138 -17.32 11.42 -0.90
C ASN A 138 -16.40 10.79 -1.97
N LYS A 139 -15.70 9.72 -1.59
CA LYS A 139 -14.74 8.97 -2.41
C LYS A 139 -15.04 7.49 -2.28
N LYS A 140 -14.84 6.71 -3.34
CA LYS A 140 -14.93 5.24 -3.24
C LYS A 140 -13.79 4.71 -2.36
N VAL A 141 -14.04 3.78 -1.45
CA VAL A 141 -13.02 3.28 -0.52
C VAL A 141 -12.53 1.90 -0.96
N ALA A 142 -11.20 1.76 -1.00
CA ALA A 142 -10.54 0.50 -1.32
C ALA A 142 -9.58 0.09 -0.21
N TYR A 143 -9.81 -1.10 0.36
CA TYR A 143 -9.00 -1.63 1.45
C TYR A 143 -7.77 -2.38 1.00
N ILE A 144 -6.66 -2.16 1.69
CA ILE A 144 -5.40 -2.89 1.52
C ILE A 144 -5.04 -3.55 2.84
N TYR A 145 -5.01 -4.88 2.87
CA TYR A 145 -4.76 -5.61 4.10
C TYR A 145 -3.27 -5.77 4.36
N LYS A 146 -2.86 -5.47 5.58
CA LYS A 146 -1.52 -5.68 6.07
C LYS A 146 -1.59 -6.47 7.38
N LYS A 147 -1.20 -7.75 7.32
CA LYS A 147 -1.07 -8.59 8.51
C LYS A 147 0.20 -8.19 9.26
N VAL A 148 0.06 -7.74 10.51
CA VAL A 148 1.20 -7.34 11.36
C VAL A 148 1.14 -8.14 12.67
N PRO A 149 2.12 -9.02 12.94
CA PRO A 149 2.10 -9.89 14.12
C PRO A 149 2.21 -9.13 15.45
N ASP A 150 2.84 -7.95 15.46
CA ASP A 150 3.09 -7.13 16.66
C ASP A 150 1.83 -6.45 17.22
N ILE A 151 0.71 -6.50 16.49
CA ILE A 151 -0.57 -5.99 16.98
C ILE A 151 -1.15 -7.01 17.95
N LEU A 152 -1.24 -6.65 19.24
CA LEU A 152 -1.82 -7.51 20.28
C LEU A 152 -3.26 -7.97 19.94
N GLY A 153 -4.01 -7.10 19.26
CA GLY A 153 -5.34 -7.35 18.72
C GLY A 153 -6.05 -6.05 18.32
N GLY A 154 -7.20 -6.17 17.66
CA GLY A 154 -7.96 -5.04 17.11
C GLY A 154 -7.50 -4.63 15.71
N LEU A 155 -7.99 -3.47 15.25
CA LEU A 155 -7.83 -2.97 13.88
C LEU A 155 -7.24 -1.57 13.88
N LYS A 156 -6.34 -1.29 12.94
CA LYS A 156 -5.94 0.06 12.57
C LYS A 156 -6.25 0.31 11.10
N LEU A 157 -7.06 1.33 10.82
CA LEU A 157 -7.32 1.85 9.48
C LEU A 157 -6.46 3.09 9.25
N ARG A 158 -5.70 3.13 8.16
CA ARG A 158 -4.85 4.28 7.82
C ARG A 158 -5.05 4.68 6.37
N TRP A 159 -5.26 5.96 6.12
CA TRP A 159 -5.31 6.52 4.76
C TRP A 159 -4.41 7.76 4.69
N PHE A 160 -4.38 8.42 3.53
CA PHE A 160 -3.44 9.51 3.28
C PHE A 160 -3.54 10.66 4.29
N SER A 161 -4.76 11.05 4.68
CA SER A 161 -5.02 12.21 5.55
C SER A 161 -5.33 11.86 7.00
N GLY A 162 -5.33 10.58 7.39
CA GLY A 162 -5.74 10.21 8.74
C GLY A 162 -5.55 8.74 9.10
N GLU A 163 -5.76 8.44 10.38
CA GLU A 163 -5.81 7.08 10.89
C GLU A 163 -6.89 6.91 11.98
N ILE A 164 -7.54 5.76 11.96
CA ILE A 164 -8.38 5.26 13.05
C ILE A 164 -7.65 4.07 13.65
N ASP A 165 -7.11 4.26 14.85
CA ASP A 165 -6.47 3.20 15.62
C ASP A 165 -7.46 2.67 16.66
N MET A 166 -7.90 1.43 16.50
CA MET A 166 -8.78 0.70 17.44
C MET A 166 -8.06 -0.52 18.01
N THR A 167 -6.72 -0.51 18.04
CA THR A 167 -5.94 -1.60 18.61
C THR A 167 -6.12 -1.69 20.12
N ILE A 168 -5.98 -2.90 20.66
CA ILE A 168 -6.04 -3.14 22.12
C ILE A 168 -4.98 -2.30 22.84
N ARG A 169 -3.81 -2.09 22.22
CA ARG A 169 -2.75 -1.23 22.76
C ARG A 169 -3.25 0.19 23.02
N ARG A 170 -4.01 0.78 22.10
CA ARG A 170 -4.61 2.11 22.31
C ARG A 170 -5.60 2.11 23.49
N LYS A 171 -6.43 1.07 23.60
CA LYS A 171 -7.39 0.94 24.72
C LYS A 171 -6.66 0.86 26.06
N VAL A 172 -5.61 0.04 26.16
CA VAL A 172 -4.79 -0.10 27.37
C VAL A 172 -4.08 1.21 27.72
N ASN A 173 -3.49 1.90 26.74
CA ASN A 173 -2.84 3.18 26.96
C ASN A 173 -3.84 4.26 27.42
N GLY A 174 -5.06 4.25 26.87
CA GLY A 174 -6.14 5.15 27.31
C GLY A 174 -6.51 4.92 28.78
N ILE A 175 -6.62 3.66 29.20
CA ILE A 175 -6.88 3.30 30.60
C ILE A 175 -5.73 3.74 31.50
N GLN A 176 -4.47 3.48 31.12
CA GLN A 176 -3.30 3.93 31.88
C GLN A 176 -3.29 5.45 32.04
N LYS A 177 -3.60 6.20 30.97
CA LYS A 177 -3.65 7.65 31.00
C LYS A 177 -4.72 8.16 31.97
N ILE A 178 -5.93 7.59 31.93
CA ILE A 178 -7.02 7.91 32.86
C ILE A 178 -6.60 7.60 34.31
N LEU A 179 -5.94 6.46 34.55
CA LEU A 179 -5.49 6.05 35.88
C LEU A 179 -4.35 6.91 36.43
N VAL A 180 -3.47 7.41 35.56
CA VAL A 180 -2.36 8.31 35.94
C VAL A 180 -2.89 9.73 36.18
N GLU A 181 -3.76 10.24 35.32
CA GLU A 181 -4.37 11.57 35.47
C GLU A 181 -5.33 11.60 36.66
N GLY A 182 -6.12 10.55 36.89
CA GLY A 182 -7.03 10.42 38.04
C GLY A 182 -6.32 10.26 39.39
N LYS A 183 -5.05 9.83 39.41
CA LYS A 183 -4.20 9.84 40.62
C LYS A 183 -3.54 11.19 40.89
N GLY A 184 -3.57 12.13 39.93
CA GLY A 184 -3.04 13.49 40.07
C GLY A 184 -4.02 14.49 40.67
N SER A 185 -5.29 14.12 40.86
CA SER A 185 -6.38 14.96 41.38
C SER A 185 -6.71 14.72 42.86
N LEU A 186 -5.78 14.11 43.61
CA LEU A 186 -5.86 13.93 45.07
C LEU A 186 -4.69 14.64 45.75
N TRP A 187 -4.53 15.94 45.51
CA TRP A 187 -3.79 16.89 46.37
C TRP A 187 -4.42 18.27 46.24
#